data_AF-A0A0S8H5A7-F1
#
_entry.id   AF-A0A0S8H5A7-F1
#
_cell.length_a   1.000
_cell.length_b   1.000
_cell.length_c   1.000
_cell.angle_alpha   90.00
_cell.angle_beta   90.00
_cell.angle_gamma   90.00
#
_symmetry.space_group_name_H-M   'P 1'
#
loop_
_entity.id
_entity.type
_entity.pdbx_description
1 polymer ?
#
loop_
_entity_poly.entity_id
_entity_poly.type
_entity_poly.pdbx_seq_one_letter_code
_entity_poly.pdbx_strand_id
1 'polypeptide(L)'
;MILPEPSIYIFDIRLDEPVTTLTDLLVAGVSLYALFQLLKRPAQNKIHHYLRFFFLGMALSTALGGLIGHGFFYLFSPPWQLPGWMASMIAIAFLEQASIDQSSGLLRPGLSKFLTWLIIIELTAFTVLTVMTIDFIFVVIHTAFGLLIIVAPLQLFLRIHNNNPGSTWFLAAISITAISTPFFINQWIIHQWFNHFCICHTLIAISMWFFYKGALKIISS
;
A
#
# COMPACT_ATOMS: atom_id res chain seq x y z
N MET A 1 20.34 0.01 -22.97
CA MET A 1 19.94 1.39 -22.65
C MET A 1 18.47 1.31 -22.26
N ILE A 2 18.15 1.59 -20.99
CA ILE A 2 16.76 1.63 -20.51
C ILE A 2 16.15 2.92 -21.08
N LEU A 3 15.14 2.80 -21.93
CA LEU A 3 14.43 3.97 -22.44
C LEU A 3 13.45 4.42 -21.34
N PRO A 4 13.59 5.64 -20.79
CA PRO A 4 12.58 6.20 -19.89
C PRO A 4 11.25 6.32 -20.65
N GLU A 5 10.13 6.25 -19.93
CA GLU A 5 8.83 6.47 -20.54
C GLU A 5 8.78 7.89 -21.13
N PRO A 6 8.39 8.06 -22.41
CA PRO A 6 8.41 9.36 -23.06
C PRO A 6 7.33 10.30 -22.50
N SER A 7 7.66 11.59 -22.42
CA SER A 7 6.70 12.63 -22.04
C SER A 7 5.67 12.89 -23.15
N ILE A 8 4.47 13.30 -22.76
CA ILE A 8 3.44 13.83 -23.68
C ILE A 8 3.10 15.28 -23.36
N TYR A 9 2.51 16.00 -24.31
CA TYR A 9 2.07 17.38 -24.14
C TYR A 9 0.56 17.47 -24.42
N ILE A 10 -0.20 17.98 -23.45
CA ILE A 10 -1.64 18.17 -23.53
C ILE A 10 -1.92 19.66 -23.27
N PHE A 11 -2.38 20.41 -24.28
CA PHE A 11 -2.58 21.86 -24.18
C PHE A 11 -1.34 22.61 -23.62
N ASP A 12 -0.16 22.32 -24.15
CA ASP A 12 1.15 22.84 -23.70
C ASP A 12 1.56 22.46 -22.26
N ILE A 13 0.79 21.62 -21.58
CA ILE A 13 1.16 21.02 -20.30
C ILE A 13 1.94 19.73 -20.58
N ARG A 14 3.19 19.69 -20.13
CA ARG A 14 4.03 18.49 -20.15
C ARG A 14 3.55 17.49 -19.09
N LEU A 15 3.47 16.22 -19.46
CA LEU A 15 3.22 15.11 -18.55
C LEU A 15 4.32 14.06 -18.75
N ASP A 16 5.15 13.90 -17.73
CA ASP A 16 6.19 12.86 -17.69
C ASP A 16 5.58 11.52 -17.27
N GLU A 17 6.09 10.41 -17.80
CA GLU A 17 5.62 9.05 -17.46
C GLU A 17 4.09 8.92 -17.36
N PRO A 18 3.33 9.26 -18.41
CA PRO A 18 1.87 9.36 -18.34
C PRO A 18 1.19 8.03 -17.98
N VAL A 19 1.73 6.88 -18.37
CA VAL A 19 1.19 5.56 -18.02
C VAL A 19 1.57 5.18 -16.60
N THR A 20 2.79 5.47 -16.12
CA THR A 20 3.10 5.35 -14.68
C THR A 20 2.15 6.19 -13.85
N THR A 21 1.95 7.46 -14.23
CA THR A 21 1.01 8.38 -13.58
C THR A 21 -0.42 7.83 -13.56
N LEU A 22 -0.89 7.31 -14.69
CA LEU A 22 -2.23 6.74 -14.82
C LEU A 22 -2.41 5.49 -13.95
N THR A 23 -1.41 4.61 -13.91
CA THR A 23 -1.46 3.39 -13.10
C THR A 23 -1.39 3.68 -11.60
N ASP A 24 -0.67 4.72 -11.17
CA ASP A 24 -0.74 5.25 -9.82
C ASP A 24 -2.14 5.76 -9.47
N LEU A 25 -2.72 6.59 -10.34
CA LEU A 25 -4.08 7.10 -10.16
C LEU A 25 -5.14 5.99 -10.18
N LEU A 26 -4.87 4.87 -10.85
CA LEU A 26 -5.70 3.67 -10.78
C LEU A 26 -5.68 3.06 -9.38
N VAL A 27 -4.50 2.91 -8.76
CA VAL A 27 -4.39 2.45 -7.36
C VAL A 27 -5.14 3.41 -6.43
N ALA A 28 -4.98 4.72 -6.64
CA ALA A 28 -5.67 5.74 -5.88
C ALA A 28 -7.18 5.63 -6.02
N GLY A 29 -7.68 5.46 -7.24
CA GLY A 29 -9.11 5.29 -7.56
C GLY A 29 -9.72 4.06 -6.90
N VAL A 30 -9.06 2.90 -6.98
CA VAL A 30 -9.52 1.66 -6.31
C VAL A 30 -9.53 1.84 -4.79
N SER A 31 -8.52 2.50 -4.22
CA SER A 31 -8.41 2.76 -2.79
C SER A 31 -9.48 3.74 -2.29
N LEU A 32 -9.74 4.82 -3.04
CA LEU A 32 -10.84 5.76 -2.75
C LEU A 32 -12.19 5.08 -2.85
N TYR A 33 -12.41 4.27 -3.88
CA TYR A 33 -13.63 3.48 -4.00
C TYR A 33 -13.83 2.59 -2.77
N ALA A 34 -12.81 1.87 -2.35
CA ALA A 34 -12.85 1.04 -1.14
C ALA A 34 -13.19 1.86 0.10
N LEU A 35 -12.53 3.01 0.30
CA LEU A 35 -12.79 3.95 1.40
C LEU A 35 -14.25 4.40 1.41
N PHE A 36 -14.79 4.88 0.28
CA PHE A 36 -16.18 5.32 0.19
C PHE A 36 -17.17 4.21 0.52
N GLN A 37 -16.89 2.98 0.08
CA GLN A 37 -17.74 1.83 0.38
C GLN A 37 -17.69 1.45 1.87
N LEU A 38 -16.57 1.65 2.55
CA LEU A 38 -16.45 1.49 4.01
C LEU A 38 -17.13 2.63 4.76
N LEU A 39 -17.03 3.88 4.29
CA LEU A 39 -17.67 5.06 4.92
C LEU A 39 -19.19 4.99 4.90
N LYS A 40 -19.79 4.36 3.88
CA LYS A 40 -21.25 4.12 3.79
C LYS A 40 -21.80 3.19 4.89
N ARG A 41 -20.94 2.51 5.64
CA ARG A 41 -21.32 1.60 6.72
C ARG A 41 -21.00 2.26 8.06
N PRO A 42 -21.86 2.17 9.10
CA PRO A 42 -21.49 2.71 10.41
C PRO A 42 -20.22 2.02 10.93
N ALA A 43 -19.33 2.79 11.55
CA ALA A 43 -18.11 2.23 12.14
C ALA A 43 -18.49 1.38 13.35
N GLN A 44 -18.11 0.09 13.33
CA GLN A 44 -18.52 -0.87 14.37
C GLN A 44 -17.42 -1.07 15.41
N ASN A 45 -16.15 -0.95 15.02
CA ASN A 45 -15.00 -1.23 15.88
C ASN A 45 -13.73 -0.52 15.35
N LYS A 46 -12.63 -0.63 16.11
CA LYS A 46 -11.32 -0.05 15.76
C LYS A 46 -10.78 -0.57 14.43
N ILE A 47 -10.96 -1.86 14.14
CA ILE A 47 -10.53 -2.51 12.89
C ILE A 47 -11.13 -1.78 11.68
N HIS A 48 -12.43 -1.42 11.74
CA HIS A 48 -13.06 -0.65 10.67
C HIS A 48 -12.40 0.74 10.49
N HIS A 49 -12.04 1.43 11.57
CA HIS A 49 -11.31 2.71 11.46
C HIS A 49 -9.93 2.55 10.84
N TYR A 50 -9.16 1.55 11.27
CA TYR A 50 -7.85 1.26 10.71
C TYR A 50 -7.91 0.95 9.22
N LEU A 51 -8.89 0.15 8.78
CA LEU A 51 -9.07 -0.14 7.36
C LEU A 51 -9.43 1.11 6.54
N ARG A 52 -10.24 2.04 7.09
CA ARG A 52 -10.50 3.32 6.43
C ARG A 52 -9.23 4.15 6.28
N PHE A 53 -8.43 4.26 7.33
CA PHE A 53 -7.16 5.00 7.26
C PHE A 53 -6.14 4.34 6.33
N PHE A 54 -6.11 3.01 6.26
CA PHE A 54 -5.32 2.27 5.28
C PHE A 54 -5.71 2.67 3.84
N PHE A 55 -7.00 2.56 3.47
CA PHE A 55 -7.43 2.92 2.11
C PHE A 55 -7.24 4.42 1.81
N LEU A 56 -7.46 5.29 2.79
CA LEU A 56 -7.18 6.73 2.64
C LEU A 56 -5.70 7.00 2.40
N GLY A 57 -4.82 6.41 3.22
CA GLY A 57 -3.38 6.59 3.10
C GLY A 57 -2.83 6.05 1.78
N MET A 58 -3.30 4.88 1.33
CA MET A 58 -2.95 4.33 0.00
C MET A 58 -3.44 5.23 -1.14
N ALA A 59 -4.65 5.78 -1.04
CA ALA A 59 -5.18 6.71 -2.03
C ALA A 59 -4.34 8.00 -2.13
N LEU A 60 -4.02 8.61 -0.99
CA LEU A 60 -3.20 9.82 -0.95
C LEU A 60 -1.77 9.54 -1.43
N SER A 61 -1.19 8.42 -0.99
CA SER A 61 0.17 8.02 -1.36
C SER A 61 0.33 7.89 -2.87
N THR A 62 -0.53 7.11 -3.51
CA THR A 62 -0.44 6.83 -4.96
C THR A 62 -0.91 7.99 -5.82
N ALA A 63 -1.86 8.81 -5.33
CA ALA A 63 -2.19 10.06 -6.01
C ALA A 63 -1.02 11.04 -6.02
N LEU A 64 -0.32 11.19 -4.88
CA LEU A 64 0.89 12.02 -4.79
C LEU A 64 2.05 11.42 -5.57
N GLY A 65 2.23 10.09 -5.54
CA GLY A 65 3.23 9.37 -6.35
C GLY A 65 3.03 9.62 -7.84
N GLY A 66 1.82 9.40 -8.35
CA GLY A 66 1.51 9.63 -9.76
C GLY A 66 1.63 11.09 -10.17
N LEU A 67 1.07 12.03 -9.39
CA LEU A 67 1.06 13.44 -9.78
C LEU A 67 2.41 14.14 -9.54
N ILE A 68 3.01 13.96 -8.36
CA ILE A 68 4.21 14.68 -7.95
C ILE A 68 5.46 13.86 -8.23
N GLY A 69 5.43 12.55 -7.99
CA GLY A 69 6.59 11.67 -8.17
C GLY A 69 6.88 11.31 -9.63
N HIS A 70 5.86 11.36 -10.50
CA HIS A 70 5.99 11.00 -11.91
C HIS A 70 5.52 12.14 -12.84
N GLY A 71 4.20 12.33 -12.96
CA GLY A 71 3.54 13.19 -13.95
C GLY A 71 4.10 14.59 -14.07
N PHE A 72 4.16 15.28 -12.93
CA PHE A 72 4.60 16.67 -12.84
C PHE A 72 5.92 16.82 -12.11
N PHE A 73 6.75 15.76 -12.03
CA PHE A 73 7.99 15.79 -11.27
C PHE A 73 8.94 16.91 -11.71
N TYR A 74 8.89 17.31 -12.99
CA TYR A 74 9.64 18.46 -13.52
C TYR A 74 9.34 19.81 -12.84
N LEU A 75 8.22 19.93 -12.10
CA LEU A 75 7.86 21.10 -11.29
C LEU A 75 8.40 21.03 -9.86
N PHE A 76 8.96 19.89 -9.45
CA PHE A 76 9.33 19.60 -8.07
C PHE A 76 10.80 19.13 -7.96
N SER A 77 11.24 18.95 -6.72
CA SER A 77 12.55 18.39 -6.39
C SER A 77 12.40 17.02 -5.70
N PRO A 78 13.45 16.17 -5.66
CA PRO A 78 13.34 14.81 -5.12
C PRO A 78 12.65 14.65 -3.74
N PRO A 79 12.86 15.55 -2.74
CA PRO A 79 12.16 15.46 -1.45
C PRO A 79 10.62 15.53 -1.52
N TRP A 80 10.03 16.04 -2.60
CA TRP A 80 8.58 16.14 -2.76
C TRP A 80 7.86 14.80 -2.91
N GLN A 81 8.61 13.70 -3.06
CA GLN A 81 8.06 12.35 -3.02
C GLN A 81 7.78 11.88 -1.58
N LEU A 82 8.46 12.46 -0.58
CA LEU A 82 8.34 12.06 0.83
C LEU A 82 6.88 12.06 1.34
N PRO A 83 6.02 13.06 1.08
CA PRO A 83 4.63 13.03 1.53
C PRO A 83 3.87 11.79 1.05
N GLY A 84 4.05 11.39 -0.21
CA GLY A 84 3.45 10.18 -0.77
C GLY A 84 3.99 8.92 -0.10
N TRP A 85 5.31 8.85 0.08
CA TRP A 85 5.99 7.73 0.74
C TRP A 85 5.57 7.57 2.22
N MET A 86 5.49 8.68 2.97
CA MET A 86 5.03 8.67 4.36
C MET A 86 3.58 8.21 4.46
N ALA A 87 2.72 8.67 3.54
CA ALA A 87 1.32 8.24 3.49
C ALA A 87 1.18 6.73 3.28
N SER A 88 2.00 6.12 2.42
CA SER A 88 2.01 4.65 2.26
C SER A 88 2.48 3.92 3.51
N MET A 89 3.56 4.37 4.16
CA MET A 89 4.07 3.69 5.36
C MET A 89 3.06 3.75 6.51
N ILE A 90 2.44 4.92 6.72
CA ILE A 90 1.36 5.08 7.70
C ILE A 90 0.15 4.19 7.33
N ALA A 91 -0.19 4.07 6.05
CA ALA A 91 -1.27 3.20 5.60
C ALA A 91 -0.99 1.73 5.97
N ILE A 92 0.21 1.23 5.68
CA ILE A 92 0.62 -0.13 6.01
C ILE A 92 0.58 -0.36 7.51
N ALA A 93 1.07 0.57 8.32
CA ALA A 93 0.98 0.49 9.78
C ALA A 93 -0.47 0.36 10.30
N PHE A 94 -1.44 1.05 9.66
CA PHE A 94 -2.85 0.85 9.98
C PHE A 94 -3.36 -0.55 9.59
N LEU A 95 -2.94 -1.10 8.46
CA LEU A 95 -3.30 -2.46 8.06
C LEU A 95 -2.71 -3.53 8.99
N GLU A 96 -1.48 -3.31 9.45
CA GLU A 96 -0.84 -4.14 10.47
C GLU A 96 -1.63 -4.11 11.78
N GLN A 97 -1.98 -2.91 12.27
CA GLN A 97 -2.78 -2.77 13.48
C GLN A 97 -4.17 -3.41 13.34
N ALA A 98 -4.81 -3.28 12.17
CA ALA A 98 -6.08 -3.96 11.89
C ALA A 98 -5.96 -5.48 12.04
N SER A 99 -4.87 -6.07 11.55
CA SER A 99 -4.61 -7.52 11.66
C SER A 99 -4.29 -7.97 13.09
N ILE A 100 -3.58 -7.14 13.87
CA ILE A 100 -3.33 -7.41 15.29
C ILE A 100 -4.63 -7.37 16.10
N ASP A 101 -5.44 -6.32 15.93
CA ASP A 101 -6.72 -6.18 16.64
C ASP A 101 -7.70 -7.29 16.25
N GLN A 102 -7.69 -7.73 14.99
CA GLN A 102 -8.51 -8.86 14.54
C GLN A 102 -8.10 -10.19 15.19
N SER A 103 -6.80 -10.38 15.44
CA SER A 103 -6.26 -11.62 16.01
C SER A 103 -6.16 -11.61 17.54
N SER A 104 -6.31 -10.45 18.19
CA SER A 104 -5.98 -10.26 19.59
C SER A 104 -6.71 -11.20 20.56
N GLY A 105 -7.95 -11.61 20.24
CA GLY A 105 -8.72 -12.54 21.08
C GLY A 105 -8.18 -13.98 21.09
N LEU A 106 -7.31 -14.33 20.14
CA LEU A 106 -6.70 -15.66 20.00
C LEU A 106 -5.20 -15.66 20.35
N LEU A 107 -4.58 -14.49 20.42
CA LEU A 107 -3.17 -14.36 20.75
C LEU A 107 -2.94 -14.53 22.26
N ARG A 108 -1.72 -14.93 22.62
CA ARG A 108 -1.31 -15.01 24.03
C ARG A 108 -1.37 -13.62 24.69
N PRO A 109 -1.67 -13.53 26.00
CA PRO A 109 -1.67 -12.27 26.72
C PRO A 109 -0.36 -11.49 26.51
N GLY A 110 -0.47 -10.21 26.18
CA GLY A 110 0.67 -9.32 25.95
C GLY A 110 1.27 -9.33 24.55
N LEU A 111 1.03 -10.37 23.73
CA LEU A 111 1.60 -10.44 22.38
C LEU A 111 1.07 -9.33 21.46
N SER A 112 -0.23 -9.02 21.48
CA SER A 112 -0.79 -7.92 20.69
C SER A 112 -0.17 -6.57 21.03
N LYS A 113 0.11 -6.34 22.33
CA LYS A 113 0.77 -5.12 22.80
C LYS A 113 2.22 -5.05 22.33
N PHE A 114 2.95 -6.17 22.39
CA PHE A 114 4.31 -6.26 21.86
C PHE A 114 4.34 -5.96 20.36
N LEU A 115 3.48 -6.59 19.57
CA LEU A 115 3.40 -6.36 18.12
C LEU A 115 3.04 -4.90 17.78
N THR A 116 2.14 -4.28 18.56
CA THR A 116 1.81 -2.85 18.39
C THR A 116 3.04 -1.96 18.61
N TRP A 117 3.84 -2.22 19.66
CA TRP A 117 5.08 -1.48 19.89
C TRP A 117 6.14 -1.73 18.82
N LEU A 118 6.22 -2.96 18.32
CA LEU A 118 7.12 -3.32 17.22
C LEU A 118 6.82 -2.47 15.98
N ILE A 119 5.55 -2.33 15.58
CA ILE A 119 5.14 -1.48 14.44
C ILE A 119 5.52 -0.02 14.67
N ILE A 120 5.27 0.53 15.86
CA ILE A 120 5.60 1.94 16.15
C ILE A 120 7.10 2.19 16.01
N ILE A 121 7.93 1.30 16.57
CA ILE A 121 9.40 1.40 16.49
C ILE A 121 9.86 1.25 15.04
N GLU A 122 9.32 0.26 14.34
CA GLU A 122 9.65 -0.06 12.95
C GLU A 122 9.28 1.09 12.00
N LEU A 123 8.05 1.61 12.07
CA LEU A 123 7.60 2.76 11.30
C LEU A 123 8.46 3.99 11.57
N THR A 124 8.80 4.25 12.83
CA THR A 124 9.66 5.38 13.21
C THR A 124 11.05 5.21 12.60
N ALA A 125 11.64 4.02 12.70
CA ALA A 125 12.96 3.75 12.16
C ALA A 125 13.01 3.93 10.63
N PHE A 126 12.07 3.33 9.90
CA PHE A 126 12.05 3.46 8.43
C PHE A 126 11.65 4.85 7.96
N THR A 127 10.81 5.58 8.71
CA THR A 127 10.53 6.99 8.45
C THR A 127 11.80 7.84 8.56
N VAL A 128 12.56 7.69 9.64
CA VAL A 128 13.82 8.42 9.83
C VAL A 128 14.81 8.08 8.72
N LEU A 129 14.99 6.80 8.40
CA LEU A 129 15.88 6.37 7.32
C LEU A 129 15.47 6.95 5.97
N THR A 130 14.17 6.90 5.64
CA THR A 130 13.63 7.44 4.38
C THR A 130 13.85 8.95 4.29
N VAL A 131 13.62 9.70 5.36
CA VAL A 131 13.80 11.17 5.37
C VAL A 131 15.29 11.55 5.30
N MET A 132 16.17 10.81 5.97
CA MET A 132 17.61 11.12 5.97
C MET A 132 18.30 10.76 4.65
N THR A 133 17.84 9.71 3.97
CA THR A 133 18.48 9.19 2.76
C THR A 133 17.76 9.59 1.47
N ILE A 134 16.47 9.94 1.56
CA ILE A 134 15.59 10.17 0.40
C ILE A 134 15.63 8.97 -0.56
N ASP A 135 15.64 7.76 0.01
CA ASP A 135 15.69 6.50 -0.73
C ASP A 135 14.41 5.70 -0.50
N PHE A 136 13.73 5.38 -1.60
CA PHE A 136 12.49 4.62 -1.59
C PHE A 136 12.67 3.17 -1.13
N ILE A 137 13.89 2.63 -1.13
CA ILE A 137 14.15 1.27 -0.67
C ILE A 137 13.65 1.02 0.76
N PHE A 138 13.73 2.02 1.64
CA PHE A 138 13.25 1.91 3.02
C PHE A 138 11.73 1.80 3.10
N VAL A 139 11.00 2.42 2.16
CA VAL A 139 9.54 2.27 2.01
C VAL A 139 9.19 0.86 1.55
N VAL A 140 9.98 0.30 0.62
CA VAL A 140 9.82 -1.09 0.14
C VAL A 140 10.08 -2.09 1.26
N ILE A 141 11.15 -1.90 2.05
CA ILE A 141 11.47 -2.78 3.18
C ILE A 141 10.39 -2.71 4.25
N HIS A 142 9.93 -1.52 4.64
CA HIS A 142 8.82 -1.34 5.58
C HIS A 142 7.55 -2.06 5.07
N THR A 143 7.19 -1.85 3.80
CA THR A 143 6.02 -2.50 3.20
C THR A 143 6.15 -4.02 3.20
N ALA A 144 7.32 -4.56 2.87
CA ALA A 144 7.59 -5.99 2.90
C ALA A 144 7.52 -6.55 4.32
N PHE A 145 8.08 -5.85 5.30
CA PHE A 145 7.99 -6.21 6.71
C PHE A 145 6.53 -6.24 7.16
N GLY A 146 5.79 -5.15 6.98
CA GLY A 146 4.41 -5.07 7.43
C GLY A 146 3.51 -6.10 6.76
N LEU A 147 3.63 -6.30 5.44
CA LEU A 147 2.77 -7.26 4.74
C LEU A 147 3.18 -8.72 4.97
N LEU A 148 4.47 -9.06 4.89
CA LEU A 148 4.93 -10.46 4.90
C LEU A 148 5.25 -10.98 6.30
N ILE A 149 5.71 -10.11 7.20
CA ILE A 149 6.14 -10.50 8.56
C ILE A 149 5.03 -10.28 9.58
N ILE A 150 4.18 -9.27 9.40
CA ILE A 150 3.09 -8.97 10.35
C ILE A 150 1.74 -9.42 9.81
N VAL A 151 1.25 -8.85 8.72
CA VAL A 151 -0.12 -9.08 8.22
C VAL A 151 -0.29 -10.53 7.77
N ALA A 152 0.58 -11.07 6.91
CA ALA A 152 0.40 -12.42 6.36
C ALA A 152 0.36 -13.52 7.45
N PRO A 153 1.29 -13.58 8.43
CA PRO A 153 1.22 -14.59 9.47
C PRO A 153 -0.03 -14.48 10.34
N LEU A 154 -0.47 -13.27 10.68
CA LEU A 154 -1.69 -13.06 11.49
C LEU A 154 -2.95 -13.46 10.71
N GLN A 155 -3.04 -13.11 9.42
CA GLN A 155 -4.15 -13.50 8.56
C GLN A 155 -4.16 -15.00 8.29
N LEU A 156 -3.01 -15.63 8.11
CA LEU A 156 -2.89 -17.09 7.99
C LEU A 156 -3.35 -17.77 9.28
N PHE A 157 -2.90 -17.28 10.43
CA PHE A 157 -3.31 -17.78 11.74
C PHE A 157 -4.84 -17.73 11.93
N LEU A 158 -5.46 -16.58 11.62
CA LEU A 158 -6.92 -16.40 11.65
C LEU A 158 -7.66 -17.32 10.68
N ARG A 159 -7.09 -17.54 9.49
CA ARG A 159 -7.66 -18.47 8.51
C ARG A 159 -7.64 -19.91 9.01
N ILE A 160 -6.55 -20.33 9.66
CA ILE A 160 -6.42 -21.71 10.16
C ILE A 160 -7.34 -21.96 11.37
N HIS A 161 -7.43 -21.01 12.30
CA HIS A 161 -8.15 -21.24 13.56
C HIS A 161 -9.66 -21.00 13.47
N ASN A 162 -10.07 -19.97 12.71
CA ASN A 162 -11.46 -19.52 12.70
C ASN A 162 -12.09 -19.54 11.31
N ASN A 163 -11.38 -20.08 10.31
CA ASN A 163 -11.79 -20.09 8.90
C ASN A 163 -12.27 -18.72 8.40
N ASN A 164 -11.62 -17.64 8.85
CA ASN A 164 -12.06 -16.28 8.57
C ASN A 164 -12.03 -16.03 7.04
N PRO A 165 -13.18 -15.73 6.40
CA PRO A 165 -13.24 -15.56 4.95
C PRO A 165 -12.53 -14.29 4.47
N GLY A 166 -12.46 -13.24 5.31
CA GLY A 166 -11.73 -12.01 5.01
C GLY A 166 -10.23 -12.23 4.92
N SER A 167 -9.69 -13.10 5.78
CA SER A 167 -8.26 -13.42 5.78
C SER A 167 -7.75 -14.03 4.47
N THR A 168 -8.57 -14.82 3.77
CA THR A 168 -8.17 -15.35 2.45
C THR A 168 -8.03 -14.27 1.40
N TRP A 169 -8.90 -13.26 1.41
CA TRP A 169 -8.77 -12.12 0.53
C TRP A 169 -7.52 -11.31 0.83
N PHE A 170 -7.18 -11.12 2.11
CA PHE A 170 -5.95 -10.44 2.52
C PHE A 170 -4.71 -11.22 2.09
N LEU A 171 -4.66 -12.53 2.29
CA LEU A 171 -3.54 -13.37 1.86
C LEU A 171 -3.37 -13.37 0.34
N ALA A 172 -4.45 -13.38 -0.43
CA ALA A 172 -4.41 -13.25 -1.87
C ALA A 172 -3.88 -11.86 -2.30
N ALA A 173 -4.34 -10.78 -1.65
CA ALA A 173 -3.84 -9.43 -1.89
C ALA A 173 -2.33 -9.35 -1.63
N ILE A 174 -1.85 -9.84 -0.48
CA ILE A 174 -0.43 -9.86 -0.12
C ILE A 174 0.39 -10.67 -1.11
N SER A 175 -0.13 -11.80 -1.58
CA SER A 175 0.55 -12.64 -2.58
C SER A 175 0.74 -11.87 -3.90
N ILE A 176 -0.28 -11.14 -4.36
CA ILE A 176 -0.21 -10.31 -5.56
C ILE A 176 0.79 -9.17 -5.37
N THR A 177 0.76 -8.50 -4.21
CA THR A 177 1.73 -7.45 -3.88
C THR A 177 3.15 -7.99 -3.82
N ALA A 178 3.38 -9.18 -3.25
CA ALA A 178 4.70 -9.80 -3.18
C ALA A 178 5.25 -10.14 -4.58
N ILE A 179 4.38 -10.53 -5.52
CA ILE A 179 4.75 -10.77 -6.92
C ILE A 179 5.17 -9.46 -7.61
N SER A 180 4.66 -8.29 -7.19
CA SER A 180 5.05 -7.01 -7.78
C SER A 180 6.49 -6.60 -7.45
N THR A 181 6.98 -6.93 -6.25
CA THR A 181 8.30 -6.49 -5.77
C THR A 181 9.47 -6.90 -6.66
N PRO A 182 9.55 -8.15 -7.18
CA PRO A 182 10.59 -8.53 -8.16
C PRO A 182 10.61 -7.66 -9.43
N PHE A 183 9.46 -7.21 -9.93
CA PHE A 183 9.44 -6.33 -11.11
C PHE A 183 10.08 -4.98 -10.80
N PHE A 184 9.80 -4.43 -9.62
CA PHE A 184 10.40 -3.18 -9.13
C PHE A 184 11.91 -3.30 -8.96
N ILE A 185 12.39 -4.28 -8.17
CA ILE A 185 13.81 -4.43 -7.82
C ILE A 185 14.65 -4.72 -9.07
N ASN A 186 14.17 -5.59 -9.96
CA ASN A 186 14.92 -5.97 -11.15
C ASN A 186 14.67 -5.04 -12.35
N GLN A 187 13.83 -4.01 -12.18
CA GLN A 187 13.51 -3.00 -13.20
C GLN A 187 13.10 -3.61 -14.56
N TRP A 188 12.30 -4.67 -14.55
CA TRP A 188 11.89 -5.35 -15.78
C TRP A 188 10.96 -4.48 -16.63
N ILE A 189 11.29 -4.32 -17.91
CA ILE A 189 10.54 -3.48 -18.85
C ILE A 189 9.94 -4.35 -19.94
N ILE A 190 8.61 -4.36 -20.03
CA ILE A 190 7.89 -5.04 -21.12
C ILE A 190 7.85 -4.12 -22.35
N HIS A 191 7.56 -2.83 -22.14
CA HIS A 191 7.48 -1.83 -23.19
C HIS A 191 7.83 -0.43 -22.64
N GLN A 192 8.25 0.51 -23.50
CA GLN A 192 8.59 1.88 -23.05
C GLN A 192 7.42 2.62 -22.38
N TRP A 193 6.19 2.33 -22.80
CA TRP A 193 4.95 2.84 -22.20
C TRP A 193 4.39 1.95 -21.09
N PHE A 194 5.04 0.81 -20.79
CA PHE A 194 4.60 -0.12 -19.75
C PHE A 194 5.83 -0.76 -19.11
N ASN A 195 6.49 0.04 -18.28
CA ASN A 195 7.74 -0.28 -17.59
C ASN A 195 7.46 -1.00 -16.24
N HIS A 196 8.51 -1.20 -15.45
CA HIS A 196 8.40 -1.87 -14.14
C HIS A 196 7.45 -1.15 -13.17
N PHE A 197 7.43 0.19 -13.13
CA PHE A 197 6.50 0.94 -12.28
C PHE A 197 5.04 0.67 -12.69
N CYS A 198 4.74 0.74 -13.98
CA CYS A 198 3.41 0.45 -14.51
C CYS A 198 2.92 -0.95 -14.13
N ILE A 199 3.79 -1.95 -14.23
CA ILE A 199 3.49 -3.34 -13.85
C ILE A 199 3.21 -3.42 -12.34
N CYS A 200 4.07 -2.81 -11.53
CA CYS A 200 3.92 -2.82 -10.07
C CYS A 200 2.62 -2.16 -9.63
N HIS A 201 2.33 -0.95 -10.11
CA HIS A 201 1.12 -0.22 -9.77
C HIS A 201 -0.14 -0.94 -10.24
N THR A 202 -0.11 -1.57 -11.42
CA THR A 202 -1.23 -2.40 -11.89
C THR A 202 -1.49 -3.59 -10.97
N LEU A 203 -0.44 -4.32 -10.57
CA LEU A 203 -0.57 -5.44 -9.62
C LEU A 203 -1.05 -4.95 -8.24
N ILE A 204 -0.54 -3.82 -7.76
CA ILE A 204 -0.98 -3.20 -6.51
C ILE A 204 -2.45 -2.77 -6.60
N ALA A 205 -2.92 -2.24 -7.73
CA ALA A 205 -4.34 -1.88 -7.90
C ALA A 205 -5.25 -3.11 -7.79
N ILE A 206 -4.83 -4.24 -8.38
CA ILE A 206 -5.52 -5.53 -8.24
C ILE A 206 -5.48 -5.98 -6.77
N SER A 207 -4.33 -5.89 -6.10
CA SER A 207 -4.19 -6.21 -4.68
C SER A 207 -5.13 -5.36 -3.80
N MET A 208 -5.23 -4.05 -4.06
CA MET A 208 -6.13 -3.15 -3.35
C MET A 208 -7.59 -3.53 -3.49
N TRP A 209 -8.00 -4.04 -4.66
CA TRP A 209 -9.34 -4.61 -4.84
C TRP A 209 -9.56 -5.83 -3.94
N PHE A 210 -8.58 -6.72 -3.80
CA PHE A 210 -8.66 -7.89 -2.93
C PHE A 210 -8.69 -7.50 -1.44
N PHE A 211 -7.84 -6.55 -1.02
CA PHE A 211 -7.92 -5.96 0.31
C PHE A 211 -9.32 -5.38 0.58
N TYR A 212 -9.92 -4.67 -0.38
CA TYR A 212 -11.28 -4.17 -0.26
C TYR A 212 -12.31 -5.29 -0.04
N LYS A 213 -12.26 -6.35 -0.84
CA LYS A 213 -13.16 -7.51 -0.67
C LYS A 213 -12.98 -8.17 0.69
N GLY A 214 -11.75 -8.28 1.18
CA GLY A 214 -11.45 -8.77 2.52
C GLY A 214 -11.98 -7.87 3.61
N ALA A 215 -11.76 -6.56 3.50
CA ALA A 215 -12.22 -5.56 4.46
C ALA A 215 -13.74 -5.63 4.62
N LEU A 216 -14.49 -5.73 3.52
CA LEU A 216 -15.94 -5.89 3.57
C LEU A 216 -16.41 -7.15 4.30
N LYS A 217 -15.63 -8.24 4.23
CA LYS A 217 -15.94 -9.49 4.95
C LYS A 217 -15.64 -9.35 6.44
N ILE A 218 -14.50 -8.75 6.79
CA ILE A 218 -14.08 -8.53 8.17
C ILE A 218 -15.03 -7.60 8.93
N ILE A 219 -15.51 -6.53 8.30
CA ILE A 219 -16.46 -5.61 8.95
C ILE A 219 -17.90 -6.12 8.96
N SER A 220 -18.18 -7.24 8.31
CA SER A 220 -19.52 -7.85 8.26
C SER A 220 -19.68 -9.07 9.16
N SER A 221 -18.57 -9.58 9.70
CA SER A 221 -18.52 -10.66 10.68
C SER A 221 -18.59 -10.12 12.09
#